data_AF-A0A367KJ96-F1
#
_entry.id   AF-A0A367KJ96-F1
#
_cell.length_a   1.000
_cell.length_b   1.000
_cell.length_c   1.000
_cell.angle_alpha   90.00
_cell.angle_beta   90.00
_cell.angle_gamma   90.00
#
_symmetry.space_group_name_H-M   'P 1'
#
loop_
_entity.id
_entity.type
_entity.pdbx_description
1 polymer ?
#
loop_
_entity_poly.entity_id
_entity_poly.type
_entity_poly.pdbx_seq_one_letter_code
_entity_poly.pdbx_strand_id
1 'polypeptide(L)'
;MKTTSKLERHLLESMFEQSLFSDLSLVFVHPSFPIAMRYNVHKAIVSQSPFLCKLLEHQQDNPTLTIDMAQALSNCEFVLAPSHHIVRRQWQKTTKSRSTEHSRLLSSHIRFVLQWMYCLNKQDLIKSMQDDDTLRILSVAVLFDLHDLTQTCVNRYTQEQLSLDSVMRDLDTICQLPRGHPAYLQLRDAALLLLFRFGPENATRLAMLPADYMADVLSADLLFVNCEFERYCLLRAVLMAYMQSIGKITWTSSGPVDQDAKRLSGFVRPLKPVLHTHLSADTVRSRKRRRIPSQELENDIVKQPRLNRLSFSALVPFQKLVADATSGDVIDKATVLSYLLRTTVNYSNMTFDQLTCVRQDGIVDEGIVFRALWQREALERVLFPLTCHQQSQTIEEDDQDDPARSEALDEYFDVKGSESEKRRILLLGTPKFRFRTS
;
A
#
# COMPACT_ATOMS: atom_id res chain seq x y z
N MET A 1 -0.21 48.18 4.55
CA MET A 1 -1.40 48.10 5.43
C MET A 1 -2.62 47.92 4.54
N LYS A 2 -3.19 46.71 4.47
CA LYS A 2 -4.44 46.48 3.73
C LYS A 2 -5.59 46.88 4.64
N THR A 3 -6.41 47.82 4.20
CA THR A 3 -7.64 48.22 4.88
C THR A 3 -8.62 47.05 4.80
N THR A 4 -8.75 46.26 5.86
CA THR A 4 -9.88 45.34 6.02
C THR A 4 -11.15 46.18 5.92
N SER A 5 -12.08 45.76 5.05
CA SER A 5 -13.29 46.54 4.79
C SER A 5 -14.09 46.69 6.09
N LYS A 6 -14.69 47.86 6.33
CA LYS A 6 -15.50 48.08 7.55
C LYS A 6 -16.61 47.03 7.69
N LEU A 7 -17.15 46.57 6.56
CA LEU A 7 -18.16 45.51 6.48
C LEU A 7 -17.60 44.16 6.96
N GLU A 8 -16.45 43.72 6.45
CA GLU A 8 -15.83 42.46 6.86
C GLU A 8 -15.54 42.42 8.35
N ARG A 9 -15.01 43.52 8.89
CA ARG A 9 -14.78 43.63 10.33
C ARG A 9 -16.07 43.48 11.13
N HIS A 10 -17.15 44.11 10.66
CA HIS A 10 -18.44 44.01 11.31
C HIS A 10 -19.03 42.58 11.22
N LEU A 11 -18.92 41.91 10.06
CA LEU A 11 -19.39 40.54 9.87
C LEU A 11 -18.65 39.55 10.79
N LEU A 12 -17.33 39.67 10.90
CA LEU A 12 -16.53 38.75 11.73
C LEU A 12 -16.61 39.13 13.21
N GLU A 13 -16.23 40.34 13.59
CA GLU A 13 -16.08 40.72 15.01
C GLU A 13 -17.43 40.97 15.71
N SER A 14 -18.43 41.50 15.01
CA SER A 14 -19.72 41.84 15.60
C SER A 14 -20.75 40.74 15.37
N MET A 15 -20.98 40.32 14.11
CA MET A 15 -22.03 39.35 13.82
C MET A 15 -21.61 37.92 14.20
N PHE A 16 -20.44 37.44 13.77
CA PHE A 16 -20.01 36.07 14.09
C PHE A 16 -19.51 35.92 15.53
N GLU A 17 -18.52 36.71 15.96
CA GLU A 17 -17.90 36.54 17.29
C GLU A 17 -18.82 36.93 18.45
N GLN A 18 -19.57 38.03 18.32
CA GLN A 18 -20.51 38.48 19.37
C GLN A 18 -21.93 37.93 19.16
N SER A 19 -22.17 37.15 18.10
CA SER A 19 -23.48 36.54 17.78
C SER A 19 -24.61 37.57 17.59
N LEU A 20 -24.29 38.82 17.25
CA LEU A 20 -25.28 39.88 17.06
C LEU A 20 -26.18 39.55 15.87
N PHE A 21 -27.51 39.58 16.10
CA PHE A 21 -28.55 39.26 15.12
C PHE A 21 -28.61 37.79 14.66
N SER A 22 -27.95 36.88 15.39
CA SER A 22 -28.03 35.45 15.10
C SER A 22 -29.48 34.93 15.22
N ASP A 23 -29.92 34.22 14.19
CA ASP A 23 -31.26 33.64 14.05
C ASP A 23 -31.24 32.10 13.99
N LEU A 24 -30.05 31.52 14.13
CA LEU A 24 -29.81 30.08 14.15
C LEU A 24 -28.71 29.70 15.14
N SER A 25 -28.90 28.56 15.78
CA SER A 25 -27.89 27.94 16.63
C SER A 25 -27.54 26.55 16.14
N LEU A 26 -26.29 26.36 15.70
CA LEU A 26 -25.76 25.06 15.29
C LEU A 26 -25.12 24.37 16.49
N VAL A 27 -25.59 23.18 16.83
CA VAL A 27 -25.08 22.37 17.93
C VAL A 27 -24.44 21.10 17.36
N PHE A 28 -23.12 21.01 17.41
CA PHE A 28 -22.36 19.86 16.93
C PHE A 28 -22.11 18.87 18.06
N VAL A 29 -22.49 17.62 17.83
CA VAL A 29 -22.28 16.49 18.75
C VAL A 29 -21.31 15.52 18.09
N HIS A 30 -20.27 15.10 18.82
CA HIS A 30 -19.33 14.09 18.33
C HIS A 30 -18.76 13.30 19.52
N PRO A 31 -18.50 11.98 19.38
CA PRO A 31 -17.93 11.16 20.46
C PRO A 31 -16.57 11.67 20.97
N SER A 32 -15.80 12.35 20.11
CA SER A 32 -14.52 12.97 20.49
C SER A 32 -14.64 14.30 21.21
N PHE A 33 -15.84 14.89 21.29
CA PHE A 33 -16.06 16.15 22.00
C PHE A 33 -16.55 15.87 23.43
N PRO A 34 -15.88 16.42 24.46
CA PRO A 34 -16.33 16.25 25.84
C PRO A 34 -17.66 16.97 26.12
N ILE A 35 -18.01 17.99 25.31
CA ILE A 35 -19.21 18.82 25.44
C ILE A 35 -19.71 19.15 24.03
N ALA A 36 -21.04 19.19 23.84
CA ALA A 36 -21.65 19.64 22.58
C ALA A 36 -21.20 21.09 22.25
N MET A 37 -20.77 21.31 21.01
CA MET A 37 -20.24 22.61 20.58
C MET A 37 -21.34 23.43 19.94
N ARG A 38 -21.53 24.66 20.40
CA ARG A 38 -22.62 25.53 19.94
C ARG A 38 -22.06 26.78 19.25
N TYR A 39 -22.59 27.07 18.06
CA TYR A 39 -22.29 28.29 17.31
C TYR A 39 -23.59 28.99 16.94
N ASN A 40 -23.73 30.25 17.35
CA ASN A 40 -24.84 31.10 16.91
C ASN A 40 -24.44 31.79 15.61
N VAL A 41 -25.25 31.62 14.58
CA VAL A 41 -24.95 31.99 13.20
C VAL A 41 -26.19 32.56 12.53
N HIS A 42 -26.03 33.03 11.29
CA HIS A 42 -27.08 33.66 10.50
C HIS A 42 -27.51 32.70 9.38
N LYS A 43 -28.80 32.34 9.32
CA LYS A 43 -29.37 31.46 8.27
C LYS A 43 -28.97 31.94 6.88
N ALA A 44 -29.06 33.25 6.64
CA ALA A 44 -28.72 33.87 5.35
C ALA A 44 -27.24 33.69 4.93
N ILE A 45 -26.32 33.53 5.89
CA ILE A 45 -24.91 33.33 5.61
C ILE A 45 -24.61 31.84 5.47
N VAL A 46 -25.14 31.02 6.38
CA VAL A 46 -24.83 29.58 6.38
C VAL A 46 -25.56 28.79 5.30
N SER A 47 -26.63 29.35 4.71
CA SER A 47 -27.31 28.76 3.54
C SER A 47 -26.43 28.67 2.29
N GLN A 48 -25.27 29.32 2.28
CA GLN A 48 -24.25 29.15 1.24
C GLN A 48 -23.67 27.72 1.21
N SER A 49 -23.75 26.97 2.32
CA SER A 49 -23.38 25.56 2.36
C SER A 49 -24.55 24.71 1.87
N PRO A 50 -24.41 23.92 0.78
CA PRO A 50 -25.46 23.02 0.32
C PRO A 50 -25.94 22.03 1.40
N PHE A 51 -25.01 21.55 2.22
CA PHE A 51 -25.31 20.69 3.37
C PHE A 51 -26.22 21.38 4.39
N LEU A 52 -25.84 22.58 4.85
CA LEU A 52 -26.63 23.32 5.85
C LEU A 52 -27.96 23.83 5.27
N CYS A 53 -28.00 24.19 3.99
CA CYS A 53 -29.22 24.60 3.30
C CYS A 53 -30.27 23.46 3.32
N LYS A 54 -29.87 22.24 2.94
CA LYS A 54 -30.74 21.05 3.01
C LYS A 54 -31.26 20.80 4.43
N LEU A 55 -30.40 20.93 5.44
CA LEU A 55 -30.81 20.77 6.83
C LEU A 55 -31.83 21.83 7.28
N LEU A 56 -31.66 23.08 6.83
CA LEU A 56 -32.57 24.18 7.14
C LEU A 56 -33.94 24.00 6.47
N GLU A 57 -33.99 23.50 5.24
CA GLU A 57 -35.25 23.20 4.54
C GLU A 57 -36.09 22.17 5.30
N HIS A 58 -35.45 21.23 5.99
CA HIS A 58 -36.12 20.16 6.74
C HIS A 58 -36.55 20.61 8.16
N GLN A 59 -36.13 21.79 8.62
CA GLN A 59 -36.42 22.30 9.97
C GLN A 59 -36.77 23.81 9.97
N GLN A 60 -37.69 24.23 9.08
CA GLN A 60 -38.03 25.64 8.86
C GLN A 60 -38.30 26.46 10.13
N ASP A 61 -38.90 25.85 11.17
CA ASP A 61 -39.34 26.58 12.38
C ASP A 61 -38.40 26.45 13.59
N ASN A 62 -37.32 25.67 13.51
CA ASN A 62 -36.47 25.44 14.68
C ASN A 62 -35.27 26.41 14.69
N PRO A 63 -35.10 27.24 15.74
CA PRO A 63 -33.95 28.14 15.85
C PRO A 63 -32.66 27.41 16.25
N THR A 64 -32.72 26.11 16.56
CA THR A 64 -31.57 25.28 16.92
C THR A 64 -31.51 24.04 16.05
N LEU A 65 -30.39 23.83 15.36
CA LEU A 65 -30.09 22.63 14.59
C LEU A 65 -29.02 21.82 15.30
N THR A 66 -29.35 20.59 15.66
CA THR A 66 -28.39 19.63 16.22
C THR A 66 -27.83 18.77 15.10
N ILE A 67 -26.51 18.76 14.95
CA ILE A 67 -25.76 18.00 13.95
C ILE A 67 -24.93 16.96 14.69
N ASP A 68 -25.32 15.69 14.58
CA ASP A 68 -24.45 14.58 14.94
C ASP A 68 -23.38 14.43 13.86
N MET A 69 -22.14 14.77 14.19
CA MET A 69 -21.01 14.76 13.26
C MET A 69 -20.66 13.34 12.80
N ALA A 70 -20.80 12.33 13.64
CA ALA A 70 -20.52 10.95 13.23
C ALA A 70 -21.57 10.49 12.22
N GLN A 71 -22.84 10.77 12.48
CA GLN A 71 -23.90 10.45 11.52
C GLN A 71 -23.76 11.25 10.22
N ALA A 72 -23.46 12.55 10.31
CA ALA A 72 -23.32 13.43 9.15
C ALA A 72 -22.17 13.00 8.24
N LEU A 73 -21.00 12.71 8.81
CA LEU A 73 -19.85 12.18 8.08
C LEU A 73 -20.18 10.83 7.41
N SER A 74 -20.86 9.92 8.14
CA SER A 74 -21.26 8.63 7.57
C SER A 74 -22.22 8.78 6.40
N ASN A 75 -23.17 9.72 6.47
CA ASN A 75 -24.12 10.01 5.39
C ASN A 75 -23.44 10.62 4.16
N CYS A 76 -22.32 11.30 4.34
CA CYS A 76 -21.47 11.83 3.27
C CYS A 76 -20.40 10.82 2.82
N GLU A 77 -20.56 9.53 3.12
CA GLU A 77 -19.67 8.44 2.71
C GLU A 77 -18.23 8.55 3.24
N PHE A 78 -18.01 9.29 4.33
CA PHE A 78 -16.71 9.27 5.00
C PHE A 78 -16.46 7.89 5.63
N VAL A 79 -15.21 7.43 5.52
CA VAL A 79 -14.78 6.18 6.15
C VAL A 79 -14.42 6.46 7.61
N LEU A 80 -15.41 6.35 8.49
CA LEU A 80 -15.27 6.69 9.92
C LEU A 80 -14.54 5.64 10.76
N ALA A 81 -14.52 4.39 10.28
CA ALA A 81 -13.59 3.42 10.81
C ALA A 81 -12.20 3.86 10.35
N PRO A 82 -11.27 4.15 11.26
CA PRO A 82 -9.90 4.31 10.82
C PRO A 82 -9.49 3.00 10.15
N SER A 83 -8.45 3.03 9.34
CA SER A 83 -7.69 1.86 8.88
C SER A 83 -7.08 1.03 10.06
N HIS A 84 -7.72 1.00 11.24
CA HIS A 84 -7.37 0.27 12.45
C HIS A 84 -7.46 -1.25 12.32
N HIS A 85 -7.96 -1.79 11.21
CA HIS A 85 -8.09 -3.24 11.03
C HIS A 85 -6.90 -3.92 10.36
N ILE A 86 -5.89 -3.16 9.90
CA ILE A 86 -4.63 -3.74 9.42
C ILE A 86 -3.54 -3.43 10.44
N VAL A 87 -3.51 -4.22 11.51
CA VAL A 87 -2.29 -4.52 12.27
C VAL A 87 -1.36 -3.30 12.51
N ARG A 88 -1.80 -2.36 13.35
CA ARG A 88 -0.87 -1.39 13.97
C ARG A 88 -0.02 -2.15 15.02
N ARG A 89 1.08 -2.78 14.59
CA ARG A 89 2.05 -3.47 15.49
C ARG A 89 3.33 -2.64 15.69
N GLN A 90 3.84 -2.69 16.93
CA GLN A 90 5.05 -2.10 17.53
C GLN A 90 5.38 -0.60 17.32
N TRP A 91 5.05 0.03 16.20
CA TRP A 91 5.38 1.45 15.94
C TRP A 91 4.52 2.44 16.74
N GLN A 92 3.50 1.97 17.47
CA GLN A 92 2.78 2.76 18.47
C GLN A 92 3.40 2.72 19.88
N LYS A 93 4.48 1.94 20.11
CA LYS A 93 5.20 1.93 21.39
C LYS A 93 6.29 2.99 21.49
N THR A 94 6.61 3.71 20.41
CA THR A 94 7.43 4.92 20.53
C THR A 94 6.54 6.05 21.03
N THR A 95 6.79 6.37 22.30
CA THR A 95 6.30 7.49 23.12
C THR A 95 4.79 7.54 23.41
N LYS A 96 4.49 7.33 24.70
CA LYS A 96 3.22 7.65 25.35
C LYS A 96 2.63 8.97 24.79
N SER A 97 1.36 8.91 24.40
CA SER A 97 0.37 10.03 24.41
C SER A 97 0.48 11.20 23.42
N ARG A 98 0.71 11.02 22.11
CA ARG A 98 0.48 12.12 21.13
C ARG A 98 -0.27 11.80 19.84
N SER A 99 -0.19 10.58 19.30
CA SER A 99 -0.78 10.29 17.97
C SER A 99 -2.31 10.23 17.94
N THR A 100 -2.98 9.97 19.06
CA THR A 100 -4.45 9.98 19.16
C THR A 100 -5.06 11.38 19.37
N GLU A 101 -4.25 12.39 19.66
CA GLU A 101 -4.71 13.78 19.78
C GLU A 101 -4.69 14.50 18.43
N HIS A 102 -3.66 14.26 17.60
CA HIS A 102 -3.53 14.87 16.27
C HIS A 102 -4.55 14.33 15.24
N SER A 103 -5.25 13.24 15.58
CA SER A 103 -6.26 12.65 14.71
C SER A 103 -7.68 13.19 14.91
N ARG A 104 -7.89 14.07 15.90
CA ARG A 104 -9.25 14.48 16.29
C ARG A 104 -9.65 15.77 15.59
N LEU A 105 -10.88 15.79 15.09
CA LEU A 105 -11.53 17.04 14.74
C LEU A 105 -11.69 17.89 16.01
N LEU A 106 -11.42 19.19 15.92
CA LEU A 106 -11.52 20.17 17.01
C LEU A 106 -12.60 21.22 16.71
N SER A 107 -13.06 21.92 17.74
CA SER A 107 -13.96 23.09 17.61
C SER A 107 -13.35 24.17 16.71
N SER A 108 -12.05 24.37 16.78
CA SER A 108 -11.33 25.35 15.97
C SER A 108 -11.49 25.08 14.47
N HIS A 109 -11.54 23.81 14.04
CA HIS A 109 -11.71 23.45 12.63
C HIS A 109 -13.11 23.81 12.13
N ILE A 110 -14.16 23.49 12.90
CA ILE A 110 -15.54 23.85 12.58
C ILE A 110 -15.69 25.37 12.56
N ARG A 111 -15.15 26.05 13.57
CA ARG A 111 -15.14 27.51 13.65
C ARG A 111 -14.45 28.14 12.45
N PHE A 112 -13.31 27.61 12.01
CA PHE A 112 -12.59 28.11 10.83
C PHE A 112 -13.46 28.02 9.58
N VAL A 113 -14.13 26.88 9.35
CA VAL A 113 -15.05 26.71 8.22
C VAL A 113 -16.25 27.66 8.31
N LEU A 114 -16.80 27.89 9.50
CA LEU A 114 -17.86 28.88 9.67
C LEU A 114 -17.34 30.30 9.39
N GLN A 115 -16.17 30.68 9.93
CA GLN A 115 -15.54 31.98 9.66
C GLN A 115 -15.28 32.20 8.17
N TRP A 116 -14.91 31.15 7.43
CA TRP A 116 -14.75 31.19 5.98
C TRP A 116 -16.01 31.68 5.26
N MET A 117 -17.20 31.30 5.72
CA MET A 117 -18.47 31.73 5.12
C MET A 117 -18.82 33.20 5.40
N TYR A 118 -18.24 33.80 6.44
CA TYR A 118 -18.41 35.21 6.81
C TYR A 118 -17.32 36.11 6.24
N CYS A 119 -16.17 35.54 5.87
CA CYS A 119 -14.99 36.28 5.46
C CYS A 119 -15.09 36.72 4.00
N LEU A 120 -14.82 38.01 3.73
CA LEU A 120 -14.75 38.55 2.37
C LEU A 120 -13.34 38.37 1.80
N ASN A 121 -12.30 38.50 2.62
CA ASN A 121 -10.90 38.33 2.26
C ASN A 121 -10.35 36.99 2.77
N LYS A 122 -10.66 35.92 2.04
CA LYS A 122 -10.23 34.54 2.29
C LYS A 122 -8.70 34.38 2.47
N GLN A 123 -7.89 35.26 1.88
CA GLN A 123 -6.42 35.15 1.91
C GLN A 123 -5.81 35.32 3.31
N ASP A 124 -6.35 36.22 4.12
CA ASP A 124 -5.81 36.44 5.46
C ASP A 124 -6.22 35.31 6.41
N LEU A 125 -7.42 34.74 6.20
CA LEU A 125 -7.87 33.55 6.92
C LEU A 125 -7.00 32.33 6.57
N ILE A 126 -6.65 32.11 5.30
CA ILE A 126 -5.74 31.02 4.88
C ILE A 126 -4.37 31.15 5.54
N LYS A 127 -3.82 32.38 5.65
CA LYS A 127 -2.52 32.60 6.31
C LYS A 127 -2.53 32.25 7.79
N SER A 128 -3.69 32.35 8.44
CA SER A 128 -3.84 31.97 9.84
C SER A 128 -3.98 30.46 10.06
N MET A 129 -4.22 29.70 8.99
CA MET A 129 -4.38 28.25 9.05
C MET A 129 -3.04 27.58 9.33
N GLN A 130 -2.99 26.76 10.39
CA GLN A 130 -1.81 25.95 10.70
C GLN A 130 -1.73 24.75 9.76
N ASP A 131 -0.52 24.27 9.52
CA ASP A 131 -0.32 23.18 8.55
C ASP A 131 -1.03 21.89 8.99
N ASP A 132 -0.95 21.56 10.28
CA ASP A 132 -1.59 20.37 10.86
C ASP A 132 -3.14 20.44 10.82
N ASP A 133 -3.73 21.63 10.64
CA ASP A 133 -5.18 21.81 10.57
C ASP A 133 -5.75 21.61 9.16
N THR A 134 -4.91 21.69 8.11
CA THR A 134 -5.32 21.75 6.70
C THR A 134 -6.28 20.61 6.31
N LEU A 135 -5.93 19.37 6.65
CA LEU A 135 -6.75 18.19 6.30
C LEU A 135 -8.00 18.04 7.18
N ARG A 136 -7.96 18.57 8.40
CA ARG A 136 -9.12 18.57 9.30
C ARG A 136 -10.16 19.58 8.84
N ILE A 137 -9.70 20.78 8.47
CA ILE A 137 -10.53 21.81 7.84
C ILE A 137 -11.07 21.30 6.50
N LEU A 138 -10.26 20.63 5.68
CA LEU A 138 -10.71 19.98 4.44
C LEU A 138 -11.86 19.00 4.70
N SER A 139 -11.76 18.18 5.75
CA SER A 139 -12.81 17.20 6.08
C SER A 139 -14.15 17.89 6.38
N VAL A 140 -14.13 18.99 7.13
CA VAL A 140 -15.34 19.79 7.42
C VAL A 140 -15.82 20.54 6.18
N ALA A 141 -14.91 21.04 5.34
CA ALA A 141 -15.25 21.71 4.09
C ALA A 141 -15.95 20.77 3.11
N VAL A 142 -15.49 19.53 3.00
CA VAL A 142 -16.14 18.47 2.20
C VAL A 142 -17.51 18.12 2.79
N LEU A 143 -17.62 17.98 4.12
CA LEU A 143 -18.91 17.74 4.78
C LEU A 143 -19.92 18.87 4.48
N PHE A 144 -19.47 20.13 4.54
CA PHE A 144 -20.31 21.29 4.27
C PHE A 144 -20.50 21.58 2.79
N ASP A 145 -19.87 20.79 1.90
CA ASP A 145 -19.89 20.96 0.46
C ASP A 145 -19.44 22.36 0.00
N LEU A 146 -18.35 22.85 0.59
CA LEU A 146 -17.76 24.16 0.32
C LEU A 146 -16.61 24.06 -0.69
N HIS A 147 -16.95 23.98 -1.98
CA HIS A 147 -16.00 23.72 -3.06
C HIS A 147 -14.75 24.62 -3.05
N ASP A 148 -14.92 25.93 -2.88
CA ASP A 148 -13.81 26.90 -2.85
C ASP A 148 -12.79 26.58 -1.74
N LEU A 149 -13.28 26.26 -0.54
CA LEU A 149 -12.41 25.96 0.60
C LEU A 149 -11.74 24.61 0.40
N THR A 150 -12.48 23.62 -0.08
CA THR A 150 -11.95 22.30 -0.43
C THR A 150 -10.78 22.41 -1.40
N GLN A 151 -10.94 23.14 -2.52
CA GLN A 151 -9.87 23.33 -3.50
C GLN A 151 -8.69 24.10 -2.90
N THR A 152 -8.95 25.10 -2.07
CA THR A 152 -7.90 25.86 -1.37
C THR A 152 -7.07 24.95 -0.45
N CYS A 153 -7.72 24.10 0.35
CA CYS A 153 -7.03 23.17 1.23
C CYS A 153 -6.23 22.12 0.45
N VAL A 154 -6.78 21.57 -0.65
CA VAL A 154 -6.06 20.61 -1.50
C VAL A 154 -4.85 21.27 -2.17
N ASN A 155 -4.98 22.47 -2.71
CA ASN A 155 -3.89 23.20 -3.34
C ASN A 155 -2.79 23.52 -2.32
N ARG A 156 -3.15 24.03 -1.14
CA ARG A 156 -2.18 24.31 -0.08
C ARG A 156 -1.44 23.03 0.35
N TYR A 157 -2.17 21.94 0.57
CA TYR A 157 -1.55 20.68 0.98
C TYR A 157 -0.57 20.17 -0.08
N THR A 158 -1.01 20.12 -1.34
CA THR A 158 -0.21 19.57 -2.44
C THR A 158 0.98 20.45 -2.84
N GLN A 159 0.87 21.77 -2.72
CA GLN A 159 1.92 22.71 -3.13
C GLN A 159 2.91 23.09 -2.01
N GLU A 160 2.45 23.17 -0.77
CA GLU A 160 3.25 23.72 0.34
C GLU A 160 3.68 22.66 1.36
N GLN A 161 2.89 21.60 1.54
CA GLN A 161 3.06 20.66 2.67
C GLN A 161 3.47 19.25 2.22
N LEU A 162 3.14 18.88 0.99
CA LEU A 162 3.32 17.53 0.48
C LEU A 162 4.81 17.13 0.43
N SER A 163 5.11 16.12 1.22
CA SER A 163 6.43 15.53 1.42
C SER A 163 6.27 14.08 1.85
N LEU A 164 7.34 13.28 1.78
CA LEU A 164 7.26 11.88 2.20
C LEU A 164 6.90 11.74 3.68
N ASP A 165 7.36 12.66 4.54
CA ASP A 165 7.00 12.68 5.96
C ASP A 165 5.52 13.01 6.18
N SER A 166 5.01 14.04 5.50
CA SER A 166 3.60 14.43 5.60
C SER A 166 2.67 13.30 5.13
N VAL A 167 2.96 12.65 3.99
CA VAL A 167 2.15 11.54 3.47
C VAL A 167 2.08 10.42 4.50
N MET A 168 3.21 10.02 5.09
CA MET A 168 3.22 8.94 6.09
C MET A 168 2.41 9.26 7.36
N ARG A 169 2.36 10.53 7.75
CA ARG A 169 1.56 11.00 8.90
C ARG A 169 0.08 11.14 8.56
N ASP A 170 -0.22 11.59 7.36
CA ASP A 170 -1.52 12.16 7.01
C ASP A 170 -2.41 11.20 6.21
N LEU A 171 -1.85 10.11 5.66
CA LEU A 171 -2.57 9.18 4.81
C LEU A 171 -3.81 8.57 5.47
N ASP A 172 -3.75 8.31 6.78
CA ASP A 172 -4.90 7.84 7.54
C ASP A 172 -6.07 8.84 7.52
N THR A 173 -5.79 10.13 7.46
CA THR A 173 -6.80 11.19 7.35
C THR A 173 -7.31 11.31 5.92
N ILE A 174 -6.42 11.22 4.94
CA ILE A 174 -6.79 11.23 3.51
C ILE A 174 -7.73 10.05 3.22
N CYS A 175 -7.43 8.85 3.75
CA CYS A 175 -8.26 7.65 3.59
C CYS A 175 -9.65 7.74 4.24
N GLN A 176 -9.90 8.71 5.12
CA GLN A 176 -11.22 8.93 5.72
C GLN A 176 -12.14 9.73 4.81
N LEU A 177 -11.59 10.46 3.81
CA LEU A 177 -12.38 11.21 2.86
C LEU A 177 -13.22 10.27 1.96
N PRO A 178 -14.35 10.75 1.43
CA PRO A 178 -15.19 9.95 0.54
C PRO A 178 -14.43 9.57 -0.73
N ARG A 179 -14.38 8.28 -1.06
CA ARG A 179 -13.52 7.75 -2.14
C ARG A 179 -13.86 8.28 -3.54
N GLY A 180 -15.13 8.64 -3.78
CA GLY A 180 -15.58 9.24 -5.03
C GLY A 180 -15.34 10.75 -5.12
N HIS A 181 -14.93 11.39 -4.02
CA HIS A 181 -14.83 12.85 -3.97
C HIS A 181 -13.53 13.36 -4.62
N PRO A 182 -13.56 14.43 -5.44
CA PRO A 182 -12.39 14.92 -6.18
C PRO A 182 -11.21 15.27 -5.28
N ALA A 183 -11.44 15.78 -4.07
CA ALA A 183 -10.37 16.07 -3.11
C ALA A 183 -9.59 14.80 -2.70
N TYR A 184 -10.29 13.68 -2.48
CA TYR A 184 -9.63 12.40 -2.16
C TYR A 184 -8.78 11.94 -3.34
N LEU A 185 -9.34 11.95 -4.55
CA LEU A 185 -8.65 11.51 -5.77
C LEU A 185 -7.37 12.33 -6.01
N GLN A 186 -7.45 13.65 -5.93
CA GLN A 186 -6.29 14.52 -6.12
C GLN A 186 -5.20 14.30 -5.06
N LEU A 187 -5.58 14.19 -3.79
CA LEU A 187 -4.63 13.94 -2.70
C LEU A 187 -4.01 12.54 -2.80
N ARG A 188 -4.81 11.53 -3.17
CA ARG A 188 -4.34 10.17 -3.42
C ARG A 188 -3.33 10.14 -4.56
N ASP A 189 -3.64 10.75 -5.70
CA ASP A 189 -2.77 10.73 -6.87
C ASP A 189 -1.46 11.49 -6.58
N ALA A 190 -1.53 12.63 -5.91
CA ALA A 190 -0.34 13.36 -5.48
C ALA A 190 0.53 12.56 -4.51
N ALA A 191 -0.08 11.88 -3.53
CA ALA A 191 0.63 11.00 -2.61
C ALA A 191 1.26 9.80 -3.33
N LEU A 192 0.53 9.17 -4.26
CA LEU A 192 1.03 8.05 -5.05
C LEU A 192 2.21 8.44 -5.93
N LEU A 193 2.15 9.59 -6.64
CA LEU A 193 3.27 10.09 -7.45
C LEU A 193 4.53 10.28 -6.62
N LEU A 194 4.38 10.85 -5.42
CA LEU A 194 5.49 11.02 -4.48
C LEU A 194 6.04 9.66 -4.00
N LEU A 195 5.16 8.70 -3.69
CA LEU A 195 5.55 7.36 -3.27
C LEU A 195 6.17 6.53 -4.40
N PHE A 196 5.73 6.68 -5.65
CA PHE A 196 6.38 6.02 -6.80
C PHE A 196 7.80 6.51 -6.98
N ARG A 197 8.05 7.81 -6.75
CA ARG A 197 9.35 8.44 -6.92
C ARG A 197 10.33 8.13 -5.80
N PHE A 198 9.91 8.29 -4.54
CA PHE A 198 10.80 8.24 -3.37
C PHE A 198 10.57 7.01 -2.48
N GLY A 199 9.50 6.26 -2.71
CA GLY A 199 9.20 5.01 -1.99
C GLY A 199 10.28 3.93 -2.13
N PRO A 200 10.89 3.71 -3.32
CA PRO A 200 11.94 2.71 -3.51
C PRO A 200 13.14 2.88 -2.57
N GLU A 201 13.48 4.11 -2.19
CA GLU A 201 14.57 4.42 -1.26
C GLU A 201 14.17 4.18 0.22
N ASN A 202 12.87 3.97 0.49
CA ASN A 202 12.27 4.00 1.82
C ASN A 202 11.40 2.76 2.10
N ALA A 203 11.95 1.56 1.93
CA ALA A 203 11.22 0.30 2.10
C ALA A 203 10.51 0.14 3.47
N THR A 204 11.09 0.69 4.55
CA THR A 204 10.48 0.67 5.89
C THR A 204 9.19 1.49 5.95
N ARG A 205 9.17 2.64 5.28
CA ARG A 205 7.98 3.50 5.20
C ARG A 205 6.90 2.86 4.33
N LEU A 206 7.27 2.24 3.21
CA LEU A 206 6.33 1.49 2.37
C LEU A 206 5.64 0.35 3.13
N ALA A 207 6.37 -0.34 4.02
CA ALA A 207 5.78 -1.38 4.88
C ALA A 207 4.74 -0.84 5.89
N MET A 208 4.85 0.45 6.25
CA MET A 208 3.91 1.11 7.17
C MET A 208 2.62 1.55 6.49
N LEU A 209 2.61 1.74 5.17
CA LEU A 209 1.43 2.19 4.40
C LEU A 209 0.22 1.27 4.63
N PRO A 210 -1.02 1.79 4.53
CA PRO A 210 -2.22 0.98 4.34
C PRO A 210 -2.04 -0.05 3.21
N ALA A 211 -2.66 -1.24 3.33
CA ALA A 211 -2.40 -2.34 2.40
C ALA A 211 -2.78 -2.02 0.95
N ASP A 212 -3.82 -1.22 0.74
CA ASP A 212 -4.24 -0.69 -0.57
C ASP A 212 -3.16 0.21 -1.18
N TYR A 213 -2.67 1.21 -0.45
CA TYR A 213 -1.58 2.08 -0.94
C TYR A 213 -0.27 1.32 -1.16
N MET A 214 0.06 0.38 -0.28
CA MET A 214 1.23 -0.48 -0.44
C MET A 214 1.12 -1.31 -1.74
N ALA A 215 -0.06 -1.89 -1.99
CA ALA A 215 -0.32 -2.65 -3.22
C ALA A 215 -0.24 -1.76 -4.46
N ASP A 216 -0.90 -0.60 -4.43
CA ASP A 216 -0.89 0.37 -5.54
C ASP A 216 0.53 0.81 -5.89
N VAL A 217 1.35 1.14 -4.88
CA VAL A 217 2.74 1.55 -5.08
C VAL A 217 3.61 0.44 -5.66
N LEU A 218 3.58 -0.75 -5.06
CA LEU A 218 4.50 -1.83 -5.39
C LEU A 218 4.09 -2.60 -6.65
N SER A 219 2.83 -2.50 -7.06
CA SER A 219 2.31 -3.08 -8.30
C SER A 219 2.48 -2.16 -9.50
N ALA A 220 2.69 -0.86 -9.29
CA ALA A 220 2.73 0.10 -10.38
C ALA A 220 3.95 -0.07 -11.30
N ASP A 221 3.70 0.09 -12.60
CA ASP A 221 4.76 0.20 -13.60
C ASP A 221 5.51 1.54 -13.50
N LEU A 222 4.83 2.58 -12.99
CA LEU A 222 5.41 3.91 -12.74
C LEU A 222 6.38 3.98 -11.56
N LEU A 223 6.53 2.90 -10.80
CA LEU A 223 7.45 2.82 -9.67
C LEU A 223 8.89 3.08 -10.15
N PHE A 224 9.59 4.02 -9.51
CA PHE A 224 10.90 4.47 -9.95
C PHE A 224 12.02 3.50 -9.52
N VAL A 225 12.14 2.39 -10.24
CA VAL A 225 13.19 1.36 -10.08
C VAL A 225 13.93 1.17 -11.40
N ASN A 226 15.25 0.92 -11.36
CA ASN A 226 16.05 0.84 -12.59
C ASN A 226 15.84 -0.47 -13.34
N CYS A 227 15.52 -1.56 -12.63
CA CYS A 227 15.30 -2.88 -13.23
C CYS A 227 14.40 -3.78 -12.36
N GLU A 228 13.99 -4.90 -12.94
CA GLU A 228 13.16 -5.91 -12.26
C GLU A 228 13.85 -6.54 -11.05
N PHE A 229 15.17 -6.66 -11.07
CA PHE A 229 15.92 -7.14 -9.92
C PHE A 229 15.87 -6.15 -8.74
N GLU A 230 15.91 -4.84 -9.01
CA GLU A 230 15.71 -3.82 -7.97
C GLU A 230 14.27 -3.83 -7.46
N ARG A 231 13.27 -4.04 -8.33
CA ARG A 231 11.86 -4.23 -7.93
C ARG A 231 11.71 -5.41 -6.97
N TYR A 232 12.35 -6.55 -7.27
CA TYR A 232 12.41 -7.70 -6.38
C TYR A 232 13.09 -7.37 -5.04
N CYS A 233 14.27 -6.73 -5.08
CA CYS A 233 14.99 -6.33 -3.88
C CYS A 233 14.16 -5.41 -2.98
N LEU A 234 13.42 -4.46 -3.58
CA LEU A 234 12.50 -3.58 -2.87
C LEU A 234 11.36 -4.37 -2.22
N LEU A 235 10.65 -5.22 -2.96
CA LEU A 235 9.57 -6.05 -2.43
C LEU A 235 10.06 -6.92 -1.25
N ARG A 236 11.25 -7.52 -1.40
CA ARG A 236 11.91 -8.26 -0.32
C ARG A 236 12.19 -7.36 0.88
N ALA A 237 12.74 -6.17 0.68
CA ALA A 237 13.06 -5.23 1.76
C ALA A 237 11.80 -4.76 2.50
N VAL A 238 10.71 -4.47 1.78
CA VAL A 238 9.40 -4.11 2.36
C VAL A 238 8.83 -5.28 3.17
N LEU A 239 8.88 -6.50 2.63
CA LEU A 239 8.47 -7.70 3.35
C LEU A 239 9.27 -7.88 4.63
N MET A 240 10.59 -7.73 4.57
CA MET A 240 11.47 -7.82 5.73
C MET A 240 11.15 -6.77 6.79
N ALA A 241 10.96 -5.51 6.40
CA ALA A 241 10.57 -4.44 7.31
C ALA A 241 9.19 -4.72 7.95
N TYR A 242 8.23 -5.22 7.17
CA TYR A 242 6.94 -5.63 7.68
C TYR A 242 7.06 -6.80 8.68
N MET A 243 7.83 -7.84 8.37
CA MET A 243 8.09 -8.97 9.28
C MET A 243 8.72 -8.52 10.60
N GLN A 244 9.71 -7.63 10.53
CA GLN A 244 10.35 -7.08 11.72
C GLN A 244 9.34 -6.30 12.60
N SER A 245 8.40 -5.58 11.97
CA SER A 245 7.35 -4.84 12.70
C SER A 245 6.35 -5.71 13.45
N ILE A 246 6.14 -6.96 13.00
CA ILE A 246 5.23 -7.90 13.66
C ILE A 246 5.81 -8.37 15.00
N GLY A 247 7.14 -8.35 15.14
CA GLY A 247 7.84 -8.86 16.31
C GLY A 247 7.89 -10.39 16.35
N LYS A 248 7.86 -10.96 17.56
CA LYS A 248 8.01 -12.41 17.79
C LYS A 248 6.79 -13.18 17.33
N ILE A 249 6.98 -14.09 16.38
CA ILE A 249 5.96 -15.01 15.88
C ILE A 249 6.03 -16.31 16.66
N THR A 250 4.90 -16.75 17.21
CA THR A 250 4.75 -18.05 17.87
C THR A 250 3.94 -18.99 16.99
N TRP A 251 4.45 -20.21 16.81
CA TRP A 251 3.78 -21.22 15.98
C TRP A 251 2.85 -22.07 16.84
N THR A 252 1.53 -21.92 16.65
CA THR A 252 0.52 -22.75 17.30
C THR A 252 0.04 -23.88 16.38
N SER A 253 -0.72 -24.84 16.92
CA SER A 253 -1.36 -25.91 16.14
C SER A 253 -2.33 -25.39 15.07
N SER A 254 -2.95 -24.22 15.30
CA SER A 254 -3.85 -23.53 14.36
C SER A 254 -3.13 -22.64 13.32
N GLY A 255 -1.80 -22.51 13.44
CA GLY A 255 -0.97 -21.66 12.58
C GLY A 255 -0.09 -20.67 13.34
N PRO A 256 0.67 -19.82 12.62
CA PRO A 256 1.47 -18.78 13.24
C PRO A 256 0.56 -17.69 13.83
N VAL A 257 0.88 -17.27 15.04
CA VAL A 257 0.27 -16.13 15.72
C VAL A 257 1.36 -15.15 16.13
N ASP A 258 1.01 -13.88 16.26
CA ASP A 258 1.91 -12.81 16.71
C ASP A 258 2.08 -12.79 18.24
N GLN A 259 2.72 -11.74 18.75
CA GLN A 259 2.86 -11.47 20.18
C GLN A 259 1.53 -11.24 20.90
N ASP A 260 0.48 -10.86 20.18
CA ASP A 260 -0.86 -10.51 20.68
C ASP A 260 -1.90 -11.62 20.39
N ALA A 261 -1.44 -12.83 20.05
CA ALA A 261 -2.26 -14.00 19.70
C ALA A 261 -3.19 -13.86 18.48
N LYS A 262 -2.98 -12.84 17.61
CA LYS A 262 -3.66 -12.72 16.32
C LYS A 262 -3.06 -13.66 15.30
N ARG A 263 -3.92 -14.40 14.59
CA ARG A 263 -3.54 -15.33 13.52
C ARG A 263 -2.91 -14.57 12.36
N LEU A 264 -1.77 -15.08 11.92
CA LEU A 264 -1.04 -14.59 10.75
C LEU A 264 -1.35 -15.48 9.56
N SER A 265 -1.80 -14.88 8.46
CA SER A 265 -2.09 -15.63 7.23
C SER A 265 -0.88 -15.63 6.29
N GLY A 266 -0.68 -16.72 5.54
CA GLY A 266 0.37 -16.79 4.51
C GLY A 266 1.78 -17.22 4.97
N PHE A 267 2.01 -17.35 6.27
CA PHE A 267 3.29 -17.80 6.81
C PHE A 267 3.43 -19.33 6.77
N VAL A 268 4.58 -19.84 6.31
CA VAL A 268 4.92 -21.26 6.39
C VAL A 268 6.03 -21.48 7.43
N ARG A 269 5.91 -22.58 8.18
CA ARG A 269 6.84 -22.92 9.26
C ARG A 269 8.25 -23.04 8.67
N PRO A 270 9.26 -22.31 9.19
CA PRO A 270 10.63 -22.50 8.74
C PRO A 270 11.01 -23.98 8.92
N LEU A 271 11.55 -24.59 7.86
CA LEU A 271 12.16 -25.92 7.98
C LEU A 271 13.25 -25.80 9.05
N LYS A 272 13.11 -26.54 10.15
CA LYS A 272 14.11 -26.55 11.23
C LYS A 272 15.49 -26.83 10.61
N PRO A 273 16.55 -26.10 10.97
CA PRO A 273 17.90 -26.53 10.64
C PRO A 273 18.08 -27.92 11.26
N VAL A 274 18.36 -28.91 10.42
CA VAL A 274 18.68 -30.26 10.88
C VAL A 274 19.98 -30.14 11.67
N LEU A 275 19.86 -30.13 12.99
CA LEU A 275 21.02 -30.31 13.87
C LEU A 275 21.67 -31.63 13.49
N HIS A 276 22.97 -31.54 13.16
CA HIS A 276 23.85 -32.64 12.79
C HIS A 276 23.58 -33.87 13.66
N THR A 277 22.93 -34.87 13.08
CA THR A 277 22.92 -36.23 13.58
C THR A 277 23.66 -37.05 12.54
N HIS A 278 24.79 -37.63 12.95
CA HIS A 278 25.65 -38.47 12.11
C HIS A 278 24.80 -39.59 11.49
N LEU A 279 24.56 -39.52 10.19
CA LEU A 279 23.90 -40.57 9.42
C LEU A 279 24.94 -41.64 9.09
N SER A 280 24.77 -42.84 9.66
CA SER A 280 25.56 -44.03 9.34
C SER A 280 25.22 -44.55 7.93
N ALA A 281 26.19 -45.19 7.27
CA ALA A 281 26.08 -45.72 5.90
C ALA A 281 24.87 -46.65 5.68
N ASP A 282 24.37 -47.28 6.74
CA ASP A 282 23.19 -48.17 6.67
C ASP A 282 21.86 -47.40 6.48
N THR A 283 21.78 -46.13 6.89
CA THR A 283 20.60 -45.27 6.61
C THR A 283 20.53 -44.75 5.17
N VAL A 284 21.62 -44.82 4.41
CA VAL A 284 21.67 -44.37 3.00
C VAL A 284 21.15 -45.46 2.05
N ARG A 285 21.37 -46.74 2.38
CA ARG A 285 20.97 -47.87 1.52
C ARG A 285 19.46 -48.13 1.48
N SER A 286 18.70 -47.70 2.50
CA SER A 286 17.23 -47.82 2.54
C SER A 286 16.48 -46.69 1.82
N ARG A 287 17.19 -45.66 1.30
CA ARG A 287 16.60 -44.46 0.67
C ARG A 287 16.77 -44.37 -0.86
N LYS A 288 16.98 -45.49 -1.57
CA LYS A 288 16.95 -45.53 -3.05
C LYS A 288 15.51 -45.39 -3.59
N ARG A 289 15.01 -44.15 -3.64
CA ARG A 289 14.01 -43.56 -4.57
C ARG A 289 13.39 -42.29 -3.95
N ARG A 290 14.22 -41.30 -3.61
CA ARG A 290 13.77 -39.91 -3.43
C ARG A 290 14.92 -39.00 -3.86
N ARG A 291 14.61 -38.02 -4.72
CA ARG A 291 15.52 -36.98 -5.22
C ARG A 291 16.37 -36.44 -4.08
N ILE A 292 17.68 -36.43 -4.27
CA ILE A 292 18.65 -35.87 -3.34
C ILE A 292 18.41 -34.35 -3.30
N PRO A 293 18.09 -33.75 -2.14
CA PRO A 293 18.09 -32.30 -1.98
C PRO A 293 19.52 -31.78 -2.04
N SER A 294 19.72 -30.63 -2.67
CA SER A 294 21.00 -29.96 -2.98
C SER A 294 21.83 -29.47 -1.77
N GLN A 295 21.73 -30.11 -0.60
CA GLN A 295 22.52 -29.77 0.59
C GLN A 295 23.96 -30.33 0.58
N GLU A 296 24.36 -31.06 -0.46
CA GLU A 296 25.68 -31.73 -0.52
C GLU A 296 26.75 -30.97 -1.33
N LEU A 297 26.50 -29.72 -1.76
CA LEU A 297 27.35 -29.03 -2.74
C LEU A 297 27.92 -27.65 -2.35
N GLU A 298 27.77 -27.16 -1.12
CA GLU A 298 28.31 -25.85 -0.74
C GLU A 298 29.47 -25.94 0.27
N ASN A 299 30.65 -25.55 -0.20
CA ASN A 299 31.80 -25.17 0.64
C ASN A 299 31.57 -23.77 1.23
N ASP A 300 31.99 -23.61 2.49
CA ASP A 300 31.96 -22.37 3.27
C ASP A 300 32.52 -21.16 2.51
N ILE A 301 31.84 -19.99 2.56
CA ILE A 301 32.43 -18.64 2.65
C ILE A 301 31.34 -17.53 2.79
N VAL A 302 31.64 -16.55 3.66
CA VAL A 302 30.96 -15.27 4.05
C VAL A 302 29.66 -15.31 4.88
N LYS A 303 29.81 -14.79 6.12
CA LYS A 303 28.73 -14.47 7.08
C LYS A 303 27.96 -13.22 6.65
N GLN A 304 26.98 -13.36 5.77
CA GLN A 304 25.80 -12.48 5.78
C GLN A 304 24.77 -13.02 6.79
N PRO A 305 23.89 -12.18 7.38
CA PRO A 305 22.83 -12.65 8.26
C PRO A 305 21.93 -13.62 7.51
N ARG A 306 22.19 -14.92 7.65
CA ARG A 306 21.40 -16.00 7.05
C ARG A 306 19.99 -15.91 7.61
N LEU A 307 19.02 -15.61 6.75
CA LEU A 307 17.61 -15.72 7.07
C LEU A 307 17.33 -17.17 7.49
N ASN A 308 16.73 -17.36 8.66
CA ASN A 308 16.02 -18.60 8.96
C ASN A 308 14.93 -18.76 7.91
N ARG A 309 15.24 -19.47 6.82
CA ARG A 309 14.43 -19.83 5.66
C ARG A 309 12.95 -19.50 5.85
N LEU A 310 12.58 -18.24 5.57
CA LEU A 310 11.20 -17.80 5.54
C LEU A 310 10.64 -18.26 4.20
N SER A 311 10.31 -19.55 4.12
CA SER A 311 9.50 -20.04 3.00
C SER A 311 8.15 -19.32 3.09
N PHE A 312 7.91 -18.34 2.23
CA PHE A 312 6.61 -17.68 2.16
C PHE A 312 5.83 -18.33 1.01
N SER A 313 5.12 -19.41 1.34
CA SER A 313 4.22 -20.09 0.41
C SER A 313 2.77 -19.82 0.86
N ALA A 314 2.35 -18.57 0.77
CA ALA A 314 0.93 -18.28 0.68
C ALA A 314 0.46 -18.68 -0.72
N LEU A 315 0.22 -19.97 -0.96
CA LEU A 315 -0.66 -20.40 -2.04
C LEU A 315 -2.09 -20.05 -1.63
N VAL A 316 -2.41 -18.76 -1.52
CA VAL A 316 -3.80 -18.32 -1.45
C VAL A 316 -4.31 -18.39 -2.90
N PRO A 317 -5.29 -19.27 -3.21
CA PRO A 317 -5.84 -19.36 -4.55
C PRO A 317 -6.36 -17.99 -4.98
N PHE A 318 -6.11 -17.60 -6.22
CA PHE A 318 -6.53 -16.29 -6.75
C PHE A 318 -8.02 -16.00 -6.52
N GLN A 319 -8.87 -17.03 -6.66
CA GLN A 319 -10.31 -16.93 -6.39
C GLN A 319 -10.64 -16.56 -4.94
N LYS A 320 -9.81 -17.00 -3.98
CA LYS A 320 -9.97 -16.66 -2.57
C LYS A 320 -9.50 -15.24 -2.28
N LEU A 321 -8.41 -14.81 -2.91
CA LEU A 321 -7.90 -13.44 -2.80
C LEU A 321 -8.88 -12.41 -3.39
N VAL A 322 -9.52 -12.76 -4.53
CA VAL A 322 -10.59 -11.97 -5.13
C VAL A 322 -11.86 -12.01 -4.27
N ALA A 323 -12.21 -13.15 -3.68
CA ALA A 323 -13.35 -13.26 -2.75
C ALA A 323 -13.13 -12.43 -1.47
N ASP A 324 -11.92 -12.44 -0.90
CA ASP A 324 -11.56 -11.66 0.28
C ASP A 324 -11.55 -10.15 -0.05
N ALA A 325 -11.02 -9.76 -1.23
CA ALA A 325 -11.06 -8.38 -1.72
C ALA A 325 -12.48 -7.87 -2.03
N THR A 326 -13.37 -8.73 -2.52
CA THR A 326 -14.75 -8.37 -2.89
C THR A 326 -15.74 -8.45 -1.73
N SER A 327 -15.44 -9.24 -0.70
CA SER A 327 -16.25 -9.36 0.53
C SER A 327 -15.96 -8.25 1.55
N GLY A 328 -14.94 -7.42 1.33
CA GLY A 328 -14.50 -6.40 2.29
C GLY A 328 -13.72 -6.99 3.48
N ASP A 329 -13.34 -8.27 3.41
CA ASP A 329 -12.50 -8.91 4.42
C ASP A 329 -11.06 -8.38 4.35
N VAL A 330 -10.42 -8.31 5.52
CA VAL A 330 -9.10 -7.68 5.68
C VAL A 330 -8.03 -8.53 4.98
N ILE A 331 -7.53 -8.06 3.83
CA ILE A 331 -6.40 -8.67 3.16
C ILE A 331 -5.13 -8.40 3.99
N ASP A 332 -4.52 -9.46 4.48
CA ASP A 332 -3.25 -9.40 5.21
C ASP A 332 -2.14 -8.84 4.31
N LYS A 333 -1.37 -7.86 4.81
CA LYS A 333 -0.21 -7.28 4.09
C LYS A 333 0.77 -8.36 3.65
N ALA A 334 0.93 -9.42 4.45
CA ALA A 334 1.77 -10.55 4.10
C ALA A 334 1.30 -11.25 2.81
N THR A 335 -0.01 -11.44 2.71
CA THR A 335 -0.67 -12.06 1.54
C THR A 335 -0.54 -11.17 0.30
N VAL A 336 -0.74 -9.85 0.45
CA VAL A 336 -0.52 -8.88 -0.63
C VAL A 336 0.92 -8.94 -1.14
N LEU A 337 1.91 -8.84 -0.25
CA LEU A 337 3.32 -8.83 -0.63
C LEU A 337 3.73 -10.13 -1.34
N SER A 338 3.23 -11.27 -0.88
CA SER A 338 3.47 -12.55 -1.55
C SER A 338 2.81 -12.65 -2.92
N TYR A 339 1.64 -12.05 -3.08
CA TYR A 339 0.99 -11.99 -4.37
C TYR A 339 1.84 -11.14 -5.34
N LEU A 340 2.24 -9.94 -4.92
CA LEU A 340 3.09 -9.05 -5.71
C LEU A 340 4.40 -9.72 -6.13
N LEU A 341 5.12 -10.34 -5.20
CA LEU A 341 6.34 -11.09 -5.50
C LEU A 341 6.15 -12.18 -6.57
N ARG A 342 4.94 -12.71 -6.76
CA ARG A 342 4.67 -13.73 -7.78
C ARG A 342 4.21 -13.16 -9.11
N THR A 343 3.53 -12.02 -9.11
CA THR A 343 2.81 -11.52 -10.29
C THR A 343 3.35 -10.23 -10.87
N THR A 344 4.04 -9.40 -10.10
CA THR A 344 4.48 -8.07 -10.56
C THR A 344 5.93 -8.03 -11.00
N VAL A 345 6.77 -8.95 -10.49
CA VAL A 345 8.17 -9.03 -10.88
C VAL A 345 8.32 -9.93 -12.11
N ASN A 346 8.91 -9.39 -13.18
CA ASN A 346 9.25 -10.19 -14.34
C ASN A 346 10.65 -10.81 -14.21
N TYR A 347 10.70 -11.99 -13.62
CA TYR A 347 11.95 -12.72 -13.35
C TYR A 347 12.76 -13.08 -14.60
N SER A 348 12.13 -13.21 -15.79
CA SER A 348 12.88 -13.52 -17.02
C SER A 348 13.83 -12.39 -17.44
N ASN A 349 13.61 -11.17 -16.94
CA ASN A 349 14.45 -10.01 -17.23
C ASN A 349 15.70 -9.92 -16.33
N MET A 350 15.89 -10.88 -15.42
CA MET A 350 17.04 -10.91 -14.50
C MET A 350 18.20 -11.73 -15.05
N THR A 351 19.43 -11.41 -14.64
CA THR A 351 20.63 -12.21 -14.94
C THR A 351 20.66 -13.53 -14.18
N PHE A 352 21.50 -14.46 -14.63
CA PHE A 352 21.71 -15.73 -13.93
C PHE A 352 22.15 -15.51 -12.47
N ASP A 353 23.08 -14.59 -12.23
CA ASP A 353 23.55 -14.24 -10.88
C ASP A 353 22.41 -13.66 -10.02
N GLN A 354 21.58 -12.78 -10.61
CA GLN A 354 20.42 -12.21 -9.93
C GLN A 354 19.37 -13.28 -9.58
N LEU A 355 19.06 -14.20 -10.50
CA LEU A 355 18.15 -15.32 -10.25
C LEU A 355 18.71 -16.30 -9.23
N THR A 356 20.03 -16.47 -9.17
CA THR A 356 20.69 -17.25 -8.13
C THR A 356 20.51 -16.61 -6.75
N CYS A 357 20.62 -15.28 -6.64
CA CYS A 357 20.30 -14.53 -5.42
C CYS A 357 18.82 -14.71 -5.02
N VAL A 358 17.88 -14.57 -5.96
CA VAL A 358 16.44 -14.80 -5.71
C VAL A 358 16.19 -16.21 -5.18
N ARG A 359 16.85 -17.21 -5.76
CA ARG A 359 16.77 -18.62 -5.32
C ARG A 359 17.29 -18.79 -3.89
N GLN A 360 18.44 -18.19 -3.57
CA GLN A 360 19.07 -18.30 -2.26
C GLN A 360 18.22 -17.66 -1.15
N ASP A 361 17.47 -16.61 -1.46
CA ASP A 361 16.57 -15.96 -0.50
C ASP A 361 15.42 -16.89 -0.04
N GLY A 362 14.98 -17.82 -0.90
CA GLY A 362 13.94 -18.81 -0.58
C GLY A 362 12.55 -18.21 -0.33
N ILE A 363 12.33 -16.96 -0.73
CA ILE A 363 11.06 -16.23 -0.59
C ILE A 363 10.09 -16.64 -1.71
N VAL A 364 10.61 -16.78 -2.92
CA VAL A 364 9.86 -17.11 -4.15
C VAL A 364 9.95 -18.60 -4.40
N ASP A 365 8.89 -19.18 -4.99
CA ASP A 365 8.89 -20.59 -5.37
C ASP A 365 9.99 -20.89 -6.39
N GLU A 366 10.75 -21.98 -6.16
CA GLU A 366 11.85 -22.37 -7.06
C GLU A 366 11.36 -22.62 -8.49
N GLY A 367 10.11 -23.05 -8.69
CA GLY A 367 9.52 -23.24 -10.00
C GLY A 367 9.39 -21.94 -10.81
N ILE A 368 9.20 -20.79 -10.15
CA ILE A 368 9.21 -19.47 -10.80
C ILE A 368 10.62 -19.14 -11.28
N VAL A 369 11.63 -19.38 -10.43
CA VAL A 369 13.03 -19.12 -10.77
C VAL A 369 13.51 -20.02 -11.90
N PHE A 370 13.23 -21.32 -11.84
CA PHE A 370 13.58 -22.26 -12.90
C PHE A 370 12.89 -21.93 -14.22
N ARG A 371 11.61 -21.53 -14.17
CA ARG A 371 10.90 -21.07 -15.36
C ARG A 371 11.57 -19.84 -15.97
N ALA A 372 11.95 -18.87 -15.16
CA ALA A 372 12.63 -17.66 -15.62
C ALA A 372 13.99 -17.97 -16.27
N LEU A 373 14.76 -18.89 -15.70
CA LEU A 373 16.03 -19.36 -16.28
C LEU A 373 15.81 -19.98 -17.66
N TRP A 374 14.83 -20.88 -17.80
CA TRP A 374 14.51 -21.49 -19.09
C TRP A 374 13.96 -20.49 -20.11
N GLN A 375 13.14 -19.52 -19.68
CA GLN A 375 12.66 -18.45 -20.57
C GLN A 375 13.81 -17.61 -21.11
N ARG A 376 14.76 -17.25 -20.25
CA ARG A 376 15.93 -16.48 -20.64
C ARG A 376 16.81 -17.24 -21.62
N GLU A 377 17.07 -18.52 -21.34
CA GLU A 377 17.85 -19.39 -22.24
C GLU A 377 17.17 -19.51 -23.62
N ALA A 378 15.85 -19.70 -23.65
CA ALA A 378 15.10 -19.74 -24.91
C ALA A 378 15.11 -18.39 -25.66
N LEU A 379 14.99 -17.26 -24.95
CA LEU A 379 15.06 -15.92 -25.54
C LEU A 379 16.44 -15.62 -26.12
N GLU A 380 17.51 -16.01 -25.44
CA GLU A 380 18.89 -15.79 -25.87
C GLU A 380 19.17 -16.49 -27.21
N ARG A 381 18.67 -17.71 -27.41
CA ARG A 381 18.77 -18.42 -28.70
C ARG A 381 18.08 -17.69 -29.85
N VAL A 382 16.89 -17.14 -29.59
CA VAL A 382 16.10 -16.47 -30.63
C VAL A 382 16.66 -15.08 -30.94
N LEU A 383 17.20 -14.36 -29.95
CA LEU A 383 17.76 -13.03 -30.13
C LEU A 383 19.20 -13.07 -30.67
N PHE A 384 19.98 -14.07 -30.29
CA PHE A 384 21.41 -14.19 -30.60
C PHE A 384 21.77 -15.58 -31.17
N PRO A 385 21.18 -15.99 -32.30
CA PRO A 385 21.42 -17.32 -32.87
C PRO A 385 22.90 -17.56 -33.22
N LEU A 386 23.65 -16.52 -33.57
CA LEU A 386 25.07 -16.61 -33.93
C LEU A 386 26.00 -16.80 -32.72
N THR A 387 25.66 -16.23 -31.56
CA THR A 387 26.45 -16.35 -30.33
C THR A 387 26.33 -17.74 -29.72
N CYS A 388 25.15 -18.35 -29.86
CA CYS A 388 24.91 -19.73 -29.48
C CYS A 388 25.79 -20.68 -30.30
N HIS A 389 25.89 -20.47 -31.63
CA HIS A 389 26.74 -21.28 -32.49
C HIS A 389 28.26 -21.06 -32.31
N GLN A 390 28.69 -19.89 -31.82
CA GLN A 390 30.12 -19.63 -31.55
C GLN A 390 30.61 -20.24 -30.24
N GLN A 391 29.77 -20.30 -29.20
CA GLN A 391 30.11 -21.03 -27.97
C GLN A 391 30.25 -22.54 -28.24
N SER A 392 29.41 -23.11 -29.12
CA SER A 392 29.52 -24.50 -29.57
C SER A 392 30.78 -24.80 -30.38
N GLN A 393 31.44 -23.79 -30.97
CA GLN A 393 32.69 -23.99 -31.74
C GLN A 393 33.97 -23.88 -30.89
N THR A 394 33.87 -23.41 -29.64
CA THR A 394 35.05 -23.31 -28.75
C THR A 394 35.14 -24.42 -27.71
N ILE A 395 34.11 -25.27 -27.60
CA ILE A 395 34.10 -26.47 -26.74
C ILE A 395 34.07 -27.70 -27.67
N GLU A 396 35.17 -27.91 -28.39
CA GLU A 396 35.42 -29.18 -29.07
C GLU A 396 35.83 -30.22 -28.02
N GLU A 397 34.85 -30.80 -27.33
CA GLU A 397 34.86 -32.14 -26.72
C GLU A 397 33.55 -32.27 -25.90
N ASP A 398 32.60 -33.07 -26.43
CA ASP A 398 31.38 -33.63 -25.77
C ASP A 398 29.96 -33.09 -26.12
N ASP A 399 29.77 -32.33 -27.21
CA ASP A 399 28.43 -31.80 -27.62
C ASP A 399 27.59 -32.79 -28.48
N GLN A 400 27.03 -33.84 -27.87
CA GLN A 400 25.87 -34.58 -28.41
C GLN A 400 24.51 -34.10 -27.85
N ASP A 401 24.51 -33.18 -26.87
CA ASP A 401 23.30 -32.81 -26.11
C ASP A 401 22.56 -31.55 -26.63
N ASP A 402 23.14 -30.77 -27.55
CA ASP A 402 22.61 -29.47 -27.97
C ASP A 402 21.31 -29.51 -28.83
N PRO A 403 21.12 -30.47 -29.78
CA PRO A 403 19.84 -30.55 -30.52
C PRO A 403 18.70 -31.05 -29.62
N ALA A 404 18.98 -31.97 -28.70
CA ALA A 404 18.00 -32.47 -27.74
C ALA A 404 17.58 -31.39 -26.73
N ARG A 405 18.52 -30.54 -26.31
CA ARG A 405 18.26 -29.39 -25.44
C ARG A 405 17.42 -28.31 -26.12
N SER A 406 17.68 -28.04 -27.40
CA SER A 406 16.89 -27.11 -28.21
C SER A 406 15.47 -27.62 -28.45
N GLU A 407 15.31 -28.91 -28.78
CA GLU A 407 14.00 -29.54 -28.97
C GLU A 407 13.18 -29.57 -27.67
N ALA A 408 13.82 -29.83 -26.52
CA ALA A 408 13.17 -29.83 -25.22
C ALA A 408 12.64 -28.44 -24.80
N LEU A 409 13.35 -27.35 -25.16
CA LEU A 409 12.92 -25.98 -24.85
C LEU A 409 11.82 -25.49 -25.79
N ASP A 410 11.88 -25.85 -27.08
CA ASP A 410 10.80 -25.61 -28.04
C ASP A 410 9.53 -26.40 -27.66
N GLU A 411 9.67 -27.63 -27.14
CA GLU A 411 8.57 -28.42 -26.60
C GLU A 411 7.98 -27.79 -25.32
N TYR A 412 8.83 -27.31 -24.41
CA TYR A 412 8.41 -26.74 -23.13
C TYR A 412 7.57 -25.48 -23.28
N PHE A 413 7.88 -24.61 -24.26
CA PHE A 413 7.15 -23.36 -24.54
C PHE A 413 6.14 -23.46 -25.71
N ASP A 414 5.92 -24.65 -26.27
CA ASP A 414 5.02 -24.91 -27.43
C ASP A 414 5.27 -23.98 -28.62
N VAL A 415 6.54 -23.82 -28.98
CA VAL A 415 7.01 -22.82 -29.91
C VAL A 415 6.82 -23.30 -31.36
N LYS A 416 5.58 -23.34 -31.84
CA LYS A 416 5.23 -23.67 -33.25
C LYS A 416 4.71 -22.43 -33.97
N GLY A 417 5.45 -21.92 -34.97
CA GLY A 417 5.01 -20.75 -35.73
C GLY A 417 6.15 -19.92 -36.31
N SER A 418 5.82 -18.72 -36.80
CA SER A 418 6.77 -17.75 -37.32
C SER A 418 7.70 -17.19 -36.23
N GLU A 419 8.93 -16.77 -36.58
CA GLU A 419 9.93 -16.17 -35.65
C GLU A 419 9.35 -15.11 -34.70
N SER A 420 8.45 -14.25 -35.19
CA SER A 420 7.79 -13.21 -34.40
C SER A 420 6.81 -13.77 -33.37
N GLU A 421 6.10 -14.84 -33.71
CA GLU A 421 5.20 -15.57 -32.83
C GLU A 421 5.96 -16.37 -31.78
N LYS A 422 7.10 -16.97 -32.15
CA LYS A 422 8.03 -17.61 -31.22
C LYS A 422 8.52 -16.63 -30.14
N ARG A 423 8.99 -15.45 -30.55
CA ARG A 423 9.42 -14.38 -29.63
C ARG A 423 8.31 -13.95 -28.70
N ARG A 424 7.10 -13.78 -29.22
CA ARG A 424 5.93 -13.38 -28.44
C ARG A 424 5.56 -14.44 -27.40
N ILE A 425 5.52 -15.72 -27.76
CA ILE A 425 5.18 -16.83 -26.85
C ILE A 425 6.23 -16.96 -25.74
N LEU A 426 7.51 -16.85 -26.08
CA LEU A 426 8.62 -16.89 -25.13
C LEU A 426 8.59 -15.70 -24.15
N LEU A 427 8.33 -14.48 -24.63
CA LEU A 427 8.17 -13.29 -23.79
C LEU A 427 6.94 -13.35 -22.87
N LEU A 428 5.85 -13.97 -23.33
CA LEU A 428 4.65 -14.18 -22.53
C LEU A 428 4.77 -15.38 -21.58
N GLY A 429 5.81 -16.20 -21.74
CA GLY A 429 6.20 -17.20 -20.77
C GLY A 429 5.15 -18.27 -20.49
N THR A 430 4.36 -18.67 -21.50
CA THR A 430 3.26 -19.63 -21.36
C THR A 430 3.75 -21.05 -21.67
N PRO A 431 4.18 -21.86 -20.68
CA PRO A 431 4.62 -23.23 -20.95
C PRO A 431 3.45 -24.16 -21.29
N LYS A 432 3.71 -25.17 -22.12
CA LYS A 432 2.77 -26.24 -22.49
C LYS A 432 2.34 -27.08 -21.29
N PHE A 433 3.27 -27.36 -20.39
CA PHE A 433 3.00 -28.10 -19.16
C PHE A 433 2.41 -27.17 -18.10
N ARG A 434 1.09 -26.93 -18.18
CA ARG A 434 0.32 -26.72 -16.95
C ARG A 434 0.53 -27.97 -16.10
N PHE A 435 1.19 -27.86 -14.95
CA PHE A 435 0.99 -28.86 -13.91
C PHE A 435 -0.52 -29.02 -13.77
N ARG A 436 -1.02 -30.21 -14.14
CA ARG A 436 -2.44 -30.53 -14.09
C ARG A 436 -2.96 -30.08 -12.74
N THR A 437 -4.08 -29.37 -12.77
CA THR A 437 -4.96 -29.19 -11.63
C THR A 437 -5.12 -30.53 -10.93
N SER A 438 -4.53 -30.65 -9.74
CA SER A 438 -4.88 -31.63 -8.73
C SER A 438 -5.14 -30.86 -7.45
#